data_AF-A0A0J1FP50-F1
#
_entry.id   AF-A0A0J1FP50-F1
#
_cell.length_a   1.000
_cell.length_b   1.000
_cell.length_c   1.000
_cell.angle_alpha   90.00
_cell.angle_beta   90.00
_cell.angle_gamma   90.00
#
_symmetry.space_group_name_H-M   'P 1'
#
loop_
_entity.id
_entity.type
_entity.pdbx_description
1 polymer ?
#
loop_
_entity_poly.entity_id
_entity_poly.type
_entity_poly.pdbx_seq_one_letter_code
_entity_poly.pdbx_strand_id
1 'polypeptide(L)'
;MDINYHPIGTIHTPYFSFNAPHQSLPDAPGDFWITLNPEYAQALKSLDSFNYVYVLYHLDQVNSPLELLTHSPWAPELEIGLFASRSPKRPNPIGLSIVKIKEIQGSEIIISGIDAFNGTPLLDIKPYIQFRDNVEDANNGWFDSLPDKDHKIAHALGRPHHHDSEDGDGDGHEHSHGHVHRHNHDHDHDHNHDHDHDHNHDHDHDHDHNHSHSHSHSHSHPHNHYRFHSEHND
;
A
#
# COMPACT_ATOMS: atom_id res chain seq x y z
N MET A 1 -3.49 -24.67 -28.97
CA MET A 1 -4.45 -23.61 -29.33
C MET A 1 -4.09 -22.45 -28.44
N ASP A 2 -3.78 -21.31 -29.03
CA ASP A 2 -3.35 -20.14 -28.28
C ASP A 2 -4.55 -19.21 -28.04
N ILE A 3 -4.57 -18.55 -26.89
CA ILE A 3 -5.60 -17.60 -26.51
C ILE A 3 -4.93 -16.25 -26.31
N ASN A 4 -5.42 -15.21 -26.98
CA ASN A 4 -4.89 -13.87 -26.91
C ASN A 4 -5.85 -12.95 -26.17
N TYR A 5 -5.32 -12.10 -25.30
CA TYR A 5 -6.06 -11.06 -24.59
C TYR A 5 -5.47 -9.69 -24.93
N HIS A 6 -6.31 -8.66 -24.92
CA HIS A 6 -5.90 -7.28 -25.10
C HIS A 6 -6.15 -6.50 -23.81
N PRO A 7 -5.20 -5.67 -23.35
CA PRO A 7 -5.43 -4.83 -22.19
C PRO A 7 -6.65 -3.92 -22.37
N ILE A 8 -7.43 -3.76 -21.31
CA ILE A 8 -8.62 -2.89 -21.28
C ILE A 8 -8.35 -1.55 -20.58
N GLY A 9 -7.14 -1.36 -20.06
CA GLY A 9 -6.71 -0.18 -19.34
C GLY A 9 -5.34 -0.35 -18.69
N THR A 10 -5.02 0.56 -17.79
CA THR A 10 -3.74 0.65 -17.09
C THR A 10 -3.94 0.82 -15.60
N ILE A 11 -3.11 0.16 -14.80
CA ILE A 11 -3.07 0.31 -13.34
C ILE A 11 -1.99 1.33 -12.98
N HIS A 12 -2.34 2.27 -12.11
CA HIS A 12 -1.47 3.33 -11.63
C HIS A 12 -1.24 3.20 -10.13
N THR A 13 0.03 3.17 -9.74
CA THR A 13 0.46 2.94 -8.36
C THR A 13 1.71 3.78 -8.08
N PRO A 14 2.12 3.98 -6.81
CA PRO A 14 3.42 4.55 -6.48
C PRO A 14 4.58 3.55 -6.68
N TYR A 15 4.33 2.38 -7.26
CA TYR A 15 5.30 1.30 -7.36
C TYR A 15 6.00 1.27 -8.72
N PHE A 16 7.18 1.86 -8.84
CA PHE A 16 7.91 1.95 -10.12
C PHE A 16 9.01 0.91 -10.29
N SER A 17 9.61 0.40 -9.21
CA SER A 17 10.62 -0.67 -9.27
C SER A 17 10.89 -1.25 -7.89
N PHE A 18 10.87 -2.59 -7.78
CA PHE A 18 11.21 -3.37 -6.58
C PHE A 18 10.52 -2.97 -5.26
N ASN A 19 9.54 -2.08 -5.31
CA ASN A 19 8.87 -1.48 -4.15
C ASN A 19 7.39 -1.85 -4.04
N ALA A 20 6.89 -2.68 -4.96
CA ALA A 20 5.57 -3.28 -4.80
C ALA A 20 5.63 -4.32 -3.66
N PRO A 21 4.61 -4.37 -2.78
CA PRO A 21 4.55 -5.38 -1.72
C PRO A 21 4.33 -6.77 -2.31
N HIS A 22 4.69 -7.82 -1.56
CA HIS A 22 4.47 -9.21 -1.99
C HIS A 22 2.99 -9.56 -2.18
N GLN A 23 2.10 -8.91 -1.42
CA GLN A 23 0.65 -9.00 -1.53
C GLN A 23 0.02 -7.62 -1.26
N SER A 24 -1.16 -7.36 -1.81
CA SER A 24 -1.88 -6.10 -1.60
C SER A 24 -2.19 -5.81 -0.13
N LEU A 25 -2.05 -4.54 0.27
CA LEU A 25 -2.36 -4.04 1.61
C LEU A 25 -3.52 -3.03 1.52
N PRO A 26 -4.64 -3.22 2.25
CA PRO A 26 -5.81 -2.33 2.16
C PRO A 26 -5.49 -0.86 2.44
N ASP A 27 -4.65 -0.62 3.44
CA ASP A 27 -4.27 0.73 3.92
C ASP A 27 -2.90 1.16 3.38
N ALA A 28 -2.50 0.67 2.20
CA ALA A 28 -1.24 1.07 1.58
C ALA A 28 -1.18 2.61 1.39
N PRO A 29 -0.07 3.26 1.76
CA PRO A 29 0.10 4.69 1.54
C PRO A 29 0.27 5.00 0.04
N GLY A 30 -0.26 6.14 -0.38
CA GLY A 30 -0.15 6.65 -1.74
C GLY A 30 -1.45 6.57 -2.55
N ASP A 31 -1.36 7.04 -3.78
CA ASP A 31 -2.49 7.13 -4.70
C ASP A 31 -2.52 5.91 -5.63
N PHE A 32 -3.69 5.29 -5.71
CA PHE A 32 -3.93 4.10 -6.52
C PHE A 32 -5.18 4.30 -7.36
N TRP A 33 -5.06 4.16 -8.68
CA TRP A 33 -6.19 4.24 -9.58
C TRP A 33 -6.00 3.36 -10.81
N ILE A 34 -7.12 3.12 -11.49
CA ILE A 34 -7.17 2.37 -12.74
C ILE A 34 -7.79 3.27 -13.79
N THR A 35 -7.14 3.39 -14.95
CA THR A 35 -7.68 4.12 -16.10
C THR A 35 -8.06 3.11 -17.18
N LEU A 36 -9.35 3.02 -17.50
CA LEU A 36 -9.84 2.20 -18.61
C LEU A 36 -9.57 2.89 -19.94
N ASN A 37 -9.37 2.11 -21.01
CA ASN A 37 -9.40 2.66 -22.35
C ASN A 37 -10.81 3.27 -22.62
N PRO A 38 -10.90 4.41 -23.31
CA PRO A 38 -12.16 5.13 -23.49
C PRO A 38 -13.31 4.29 -24.06
N GLU A 39 -13.02 3.34 -24.96
CA GLU A 39 -14.01 2.45 -25.56
C GLU A 39 -14.71 1.52 -24.56
N TYR A 40 -14.11 1.29 -23.38
CA TYR A 40 -14.68 0.44 -22.33
C TYR A 40 -15.34 1.23 -21.20
N ALA A 41 -15.26 2.56 -21.19
CA ALA A 41 -15.75 3.38 -20.07
C ALA A 41 -17.23 3.14 -19.74
N GLN A 42 -18.09 2.92 -20.75
CA GLN A 42 -19.51 2.63 -20.54
C GLN A 42 -19.76 1.35 -19.72
N ALA A 43 -18.81 0.41 -19.72
CA ALA A 43 -18.92 -0.84 -18.97
C ALA A 43 -18.83 -0.65 -17.44
N LEU A 44 -18.40 0.52 -16.97
CA LEU A 44 -18.35 0.86 -15.53
C LEU A 44 -19.72 1.17 -14.92
N LYS A 45 -20.77 1.27 -15.75
CA LYS A 45 -22.12 1.57 -15.28
C LYS A 45 -22.53 0.61 -14.14
N SER A 46 -22.92 1.19 -13.01
CA SER A 46 -23.34 0.50 -11.78
C SER A 46 -22.23 -0.26 -11.03
N LEU A 47 -20.96 -0.15 -11.44
CA LEU A 47 -19.85 -0.75 -10.70
C LEU A 47 -19.66 -0.09 -9.31
N ASP A 48 -20.01 1.19 -9.19
CA ASP A 48 -20.06 1.97 -7.95
C ASP A 48 -21.05 1.44 -6.90
N SER A 49 -21.96 0.53 -7.29
CA SER A 49 -22.82 -0.19 -6.34
C SER A 49 -22.10 -1.29 -5.55
N PHE A 50 -20.85 -1.62 -5.91
CA PHE A 50 -20.02 -2.61 -5.21
C PHE A 50 -18.89 -1.93 -4.45
N ASN A 51 -18.66 -2.37 -3.21
CA ASN A 51 -17.52 -1.88 -2.41
C ASN A 51 -16.19 -2.48 -2.89
N TYR A 52 -16.19 -3.69 -3.43
CA TYR A 52 -14.99 -4.44 -3.80
C TYR A 52 -15.11 -5.06 -5.18
N VAL A 53 -13.97 -5.12 -5.88
CA VAL A 53 -13.85 -5.76 -7.19
C VAL A 53 -12.60 -6.64 -7.24
N TYR A 54 -12.69 -7.71 -8.02
CA TYR A 54 -11.53 -8.39 -8.56
C TYR A 54 -10.92 -7.55 -9.68
N VAL A 55 -9.60 -7.43 -9.66
CA VAL A 55 -8.78 -6.83 -10.71
C VAL A 55 -7.85 -7.93 -11.23
N LEU A 56 -7.95 -8.23 -12.52
CA LEU A 56 -7.05 -9.16 -13.21
C LEU A 56 -6.13 -8.35 -14.11
N TYR A 57 -4.84 -8.64 -14.06
CA TYR A 57 -3.82 -7.84 -14.75
C TYR A 57 -2.67 -8.71 -15.24
N HIS A 58 -1.94 -8.23 -16.25
CA HIS A 58 -0.80 -8.93 -16.81
C HIS A 58 0.48 -8.49 -16.11
N LEU A 59 1.21 -9.43 -15.52
CA LEU A 59 2.51 -9.17 -14.89
C LEU A 59 3.59 -9.11 -15.98
N ASP A 60 3.63 -7.97 -16.66
CA ASP A 60 4.40 -7.70 -17.87
C ASP A 60 5.92 -7.60 -17.66
N GLN A 61 6.37 -7.52 -16.40
CA GLN A 61 7.78 -7.40 -16.03
C GLN A 61 8.44 -8.74 -15.62
N VAL A 62 7.75 -9.87 -15.80
CA VAL A 62 8.29 -11.20 -15.47
C VAL A 62 9.30 -11.64 -16.55
N ASN A 63 10.58 -11.36 -16.31
CA ASN A 63 11.68 -11.58 -17.27
C ASN A 63 12.53 -12.84 -16.99
N SER A 64 12.07 -13.72 -16.08
CA SER A 64 12.85 -14.91 -15.65
C SER A 64 12.28 -16.20 -16.24
N PRO A 65 13.12 -17.25 -16.41
CA PRO A 65 12.66 -18.55 -16.88
C PRO A 65 11.55 -19.13 -15.99
N LEU A 66 10.66 -19.91 -16.61
CA LEU A 66 9.62 -20.64 -15.89
C LEU A 66 10.24 -21.79 -15.08
N GLU A 67 9.93 -21.84 -13.79
CA GLU A 67 10.23 -22.94 -12.89
C GLU A 67 8.93 -23.53 -12.35
N LEU A 68 8.84 -24.87 -12.30
CA LEU A 68 7.63 -25.57 -11.81
C LEU A 68 7.59 -25.68 -10.28
N LEU A 69 8.72 -25.44 -9.64
CA LEU A 69 8.90 -25.39 -8.19
C LEU A 69 9.34 -23.97 -7.81
N THR A 70 9.02 -23.54 -6.59
CA THR A 70 9.36 -22.20 -6.12
C THR A 70 9.42 -22.17 -4.59
N HIS A 71 9.97 -21.08 -4.06
CA HIS A 71 10.02 -20.81 -2.62
C HIS A 71 9.18 -19.57 -2.31
N SER A 72 8.39 -19.65 -1.25
CA SER A 72 7.62 -18.50 -0.76
C SER A 72 8.55 -17.52 -0.05
N PRO A 73 8.37 -16.19 -0.19
CA PRO A 73 9.07 -15.20 0.63
C PRO A 73 8.91 -15.43 2.15
N TRP A 74 7.80 -16.06 2.56
CA TRP A 74 7.47 -16.35 3.96
C TRP A 74 8.01 -17.69 4.49
N ALA A 75 8.49 -18.56 3.60
CA ALA A 75 9.11 -19.83 3.94
C ALA A 75 10.20 -20.17 2.90
N PRO A 76 11.32 -19.43 2.87
CA PRO A 76 12.39 -19.64 1.89
C PRO A 76 12.97 -21.06 1.93
N GLU A 77 12.90 -21.73 3.07
CA GLU A 77 13.34 -23.11 3.29
C GLU A 77 12.42 -24.17 2.66
N LEU A 78 11.17 -23.82 2.36
CA LEU A 78 10.16 -24.76 1.87
C LEU A 78 9.98 -24.61 0.36
N GLU A 79 10.42 -25.63 -0.39
CA GLU A 79 10.12 -25.74 -1.81
C GLU A 79 8.69 -26.27 -2.02
N ILE A 80 7.91 -25.55 -2.82
CA ILE A 80 6.52 -25.91 -3.14
C ILE A 80 6.31 -25.89 -4.65
N GLY A 81 5.30 -26.63 -5.12
CA GLY A 81 4.86 -26.51 -6.51
C GLY A 81 4.39 -25.09 -6.82
N LEU A 82 4.70 -24.58 -8.01
CA LEU A 82 4.35 -23.23 -8.44
C LEU A 82 2.86 -22.89 -8.22
N PHE A 83 1.97 -23.85 -8.47
CA PHE A 83 0.53 -23.67 -8.32
C PHE A 83 0.03 -23.72 -6.86
N ALA A 84 0.85 -24.19 -5.93
CA ALA A 84 0.63 -24.04 -4.49
C ALA A 84 1.14 -22.68 -3.96
N SER A 85 1.60 -21.79 -4.85
CA SER A 85 2.08 -20.44 -4.54
C SER A 85 1.32 -19.36 -5.32
N ARG A 86 1.56 -18.10 -4.94
CA ARG A 86 1.16 -16.89 -5.70
C ARG A 86 2.34 -16.21 -6.40
N SER A 87 3.42 -16.95 -6.69
CA SER A 87 4.57 -16.40 -7.41
C SER A 87 4.14 -15.80 -8.76
N PRO A 88 4.71 -14.65 -9.17
CA PRO A 88 4.42 -14.03 -10.46
C PRO A 88 4.99 -14.82 -11.66
N LYS A 89 5.99 -15.69 -11.42
CA LYS A 89 6.70 -16.47 -12.45
C LYS A 89 5.87 -17.66 -12.93
N ARG A 90 4.79 -17.40 -13.67
CA ARG A 90 3.80 -18.41 -14.09
C ARG A 90 3.76 -18.62 -15.60
N PRO A 91 3.25 -19.77 -16.09
CA PRO A 91 3.06 -19.98 -17.52
C PRO A 91 2.21 -18.88 -18.17
N ASN A 92 1.18 -18.42 -17.46
CA ASN A 92 0.41 -17.23 -17.79
C ASN A 92 0.56 -16.25 -16.61
N PRO A 93 1.37 -15.19 -16.75
CA PRO A 93 1.68 -14.27 -15.65
C PRO A 93 0.49 -13.31 -15.44
N ILE A 94 -0.55 -13.81 -14.79
CA ILE A 94 -1.79 -13.09 -14.47
C ILE A 94 -1.79 -12.81 -12.97
N GLY A 95 -1.86 -11.54 -12.60
CA GLY A 95 -2.12 -11.07 -11.25
C GLY A 95 -3.61 -11.04 -10.96
N LEU A 96 -3.96 -11.17 -9.68
CA LEU A 96 -5.33 -11.15 -9.17
C LEU A 96 -5.33 -10.48 -7.81
N SER A 97 -6.07 -9.38 -7.69
CA SER A 97 -6.23 -8.67 -6.42
C SER A 97 -7.71 -8.36 -6.17
N ILE A 98 -8.10 -8.31 -4.90
CA ILE A 98 -9.37 -7.76 -4.47
C ILE A 98 -9.08 -6.36 -3.96
N VAL A 99 -9.68 -5.34 -4.55
CA VAL A 99 -9.49 -3.94 -4.16
C VAL A 99 -10.82 -3.30 -3.80
N LYS A 100 -10.79 -2.34 -2.88
CA LYS A 100 -11.94 -1.51 -2.56
C LYS A 100 -12.08 -0.39 -3.58
N ILE A 101 -13.27 -0.17 -4.10
CA ILE A 101 -13.59 1.04 -4.88
C ILE A 101 -13.77 2.20 -3.90
N LYS A 102 -13.01 3.28 -4.11
CA LYS A 102 -13.17 4.54 -3.38
C LYS A 102 -14.05 5.50 -4.17
N GLU A 103 -13.84 5.58 -5.48
CA GLU A 103 -14.56 6.49 -6.36
C GLU A 103 -14.48 6.03 -7.83
N ILE A 104 -15.47 6.40 -8.65
CA ILE A 104 -15.44 6.24 -10.11
C ILE A 104 -15.74 7.59 -10.75
N GLN A 105 -14.84 8.06 -11.63
CA GLN A 105 -15.01 9.30 -12.40
C GLN A 105 -14.68 9.05 -13.87
N GLY A 106 -15.70 9.11 -14.74
CA GLY A 106 -15.50 8.87 -16.17
C GLY A 106 -14.96 7.45 -16.45
N SER A 107 -13.73 7.36 -16.93
CA SER A 107 -13.01 6.10 -17.19
C SER A 107 -12.02 5.71 -16.08
N GLU A 108 -11.99 6.45 -14.97
CA GLU A 108 -11.05 6.24 -13.87
C GLU A 108 -11.76 5.66 -12.64
N ILE A 109 -11.08 4.73 -11.98
CA ILE A 109 -11.51 4.10 -10.73
C ILE A 109 -10.43 4.33 -9.69
N ILE A 110 -10.74 5.12 -8.66
CA ILE A 110 -9.86 5.30 -7.50
C ILE A 110 -10.06 4.11 -6.57
N ILE A 111 -8.97 3.46 -6.15
CA ILE A 111 -9.01 2.19 -5.42
C ILE A 111 -8.17 2.20 -4.12
N SER A 112 -8.35 1.17 -3.29
CA SER A 112 -7.38 0.84 -2.23
C SER A 112 -6.04 0.36 -2.81
N GLY A 113 -5.06 0.07 -1.95
CA GLY A 113 -3.77 -0.49 -2.36
C GLY A 113 -3.91 -1.76 -3.21
N ILE A 114 -3.02 -1.91 -4.19
CA ILE A 114 -2.90 -3.07 -5.08
C ILE A 114 -1.42 -3.42 -5.29
N ASP A 115 -1.10 -4.70 -5.38
CA ASP A 115 0.23 -5.28 -5.59
C ASP A 115 0.59 -5.38 -7.09
N ALA A 116 0.60 -4.24 -7.77
CA ALA A 116 0.97 -4.10 -9.18
C ALA A 116 1.93 -2.93 -9.39
N PHE A 117 2.84 -3.03 -10.36
CA PHE A 117 3.69 -1.90 -10.74
C PHE A 117 2.87 -0.83 -11.46
N ASN A 118 3.36 0.40 -11.40
CA ASN A 118 2.79 1.50 -12.16
C ASN A 118 2.92 1.21 -13.66
N GLY A 119 1.82 1.37 -14.39
CA GLY A 119 1.76 1.05 -15.81
C GLY A 119 1.40 -0.40 -16.11
N THR A 120 1.18 -1.24 -15.09
CA THR A 120 0.80 -2.64 -15.30
C THR A 120 -0.49 -2.75 -16.11
N PRO A 121 -0.52 -3.56 -17.20
CA PRO A 121 -1.70 -3.69 -18.06
C PRO A 121 -2.88 -4.37 -17.36
N LEU A 122 -4.05 -3.73 -17.39
CA LEU A 122 -5.30 -4.29 -16.89
C LEU A 122 -5.90 -5.26 -17.91
N LEU A 123 -6.31 -6.45 -17.45
CA LEU A 123 -6.98 -7.44 -18.29
C LEU A 123 -8.50 -7.46 -18.06
N ASP A 124 -8.96 -7.37 -16.82
CA ASP A 124 -10.39 -7.49 -16.50
C ASP A 124 -10.74 -6.95 -15.11
N ILE A 125 -12.02 -6.59 -14.92
CA ILE A 125 -12.60 -6.15 -13.64
C ILE A 125 -13.91 -6.89 -13.41
N LYS A 126 -14.10 -7.47 -12.22
CA LYS A 126 -15.35 -8.17 -11.85
C LYS A 126 -15.82 -7.77 -10.45
N PRO A 127 -17.13 -7.65 -10.19
CA PRO A 127 -17.61 -7.39 -8.84
C PRO A 127 -17.27 -8.55 -7.90
N TYR A 128 -16.78 -8.24 -6.70
CA TYR A 128 -16.71 -9.18 -5.60
C TYR A 128 -18.07 -9.24 -4.91
N ILE A 129 -18.71 -10.41 -4.94
CA ILE A 129 -20.05 -10.64 -4.44
C ILE A 129 -19.99 -11.43 -3.13
N GLN A 130 -20.27 -10.75 -2.01
CA GLN A 130 -20.11 -11.30 -0.66
C GLN A 130 -20.72 -12.71 -0.47
N PHE A 131 -21.97 -12.92 -0.88
CA PHE A 131 -22.65 -14.20 -0.65
C PHE A 131 -22.15 -15.34 -1.57
N ARG A 132 -21.38 -15.00 -2.61
CA ARG A 132 -20.91 -15.95 -3.62
C ARG A 132 -19.43 -16.25 -3.50
N ASP A 133 -18.64 -15.23 -3.18
CA ASP A 133 -17.19 -15.27 -3.28
C ASP A 133 -16.51 -15.44 -1.90
N ASN A 134 -17.28 -15.36 -0.80
CA ASN A 134 -16.81 -15.73 0.54
C ASN A 134 -16.93 -17.25 0.75
N VAL A 135 -15.81 -17.90 1.06
CA VAL A 135 -15.72 -19.36 1.29
C VAL A 135 -15.33 -19.61 2.74
N GLU A 136 -16.29 -20.04 3.56
CA GLU A 136 -16.13 -20.11 5.02
C GLU A 136 -15.18 -21.22 5.48
N ASP A 137 -15.02 -22.30 4.71
CA ASP A 137 -14.20 -23.47 5.05
C ASP A 137 -12.80 -23.45 4.39
N ALA A 138 -12.37 -22.30 3.86
CA ALA A 138 -11.04 -22.12 3.31
C ALA A 138 -9.94 -22.33 4.37
N ASN A 139 -8.88 -23.06 4.02
CA ASN A 139 -7.66 -23.23 4.85
C ASN A 139 -6.45 -22.53 4.22
N ASN A 140 -5.30 -22.53 4.90
CA ASN A 140 -4.07 -21.88 4.40
C ASN A 140 -3.08 -22.87 3.75
N GLY A 141 -3.49 -24.13 3.55
CA GLY A 141 -2.65 -25.17 2.95
C GLY A 141 -1.37 -25.42 3.74
N TRP A 142 -0.21 -25.46 3.04
CA TRP A 142 1.11 -25.69 3.65
C TRP A 142 1.51 -24.60 4.66
N PHE A 143 0.87 -23.41 4.61
CA PHE A 143 1.14 -22.33 5.56
C PHE A 143 0.73 -22.70 6.99
N ASP A 144 -0.30 -23.55 7.15
CA ASP A 144 -0.78 -24.00 8.46
C ASP A 144 0.22 -24.93 9.17
N SER A 145 1.17 -25.50 8.42
CA SER A 145 2.22 -26.40 8.92
C SER A 145 3.53 -25.67 9.25
N LEU A 146 3.63 -24.36 9.01
CA LEU A 146 4.85 -23.61 9.28
C LEU A 146 5.09 -23.45 10.79
N PRO A 147 6.34 -23.53 11.26
CA PRO A 147 6.70 -23.02 12.57
C PRO A 147 6.40 -21.50 12.62
N ASP A 148 5.98 -21.02 13.79
CA ASP A 148 5.64 -19.62 14.05
C ASP A 148 4.64 -19.03 13.04
N LYS A 149 3.67 -19.83 12.61
CA LYS A 149 2.70 -19.43 11.59
C LYS A 149 1.98 -18.13 11.92
N ASP A 150 1.64 -17.88 13.18
CA ASP A 150 0.91 -16.68 13.58
C ASP A 150 1.76 -15.42 13.37
N HIS A 151 3.07 -15.52 13.65
CA HIS A 151 4.05 -14.48 13.34
C HIS A 151 4.17 -14.26 11.83
N LYS A 152 4.30 -15.34 11.05
CA LYS A 152 4.40 -15.27 9.58
C LYS A 152 3.12 -14.72 8.92
N ILE A 153 1.94 -15.05 9.46
CA ILE A 153 0.64 -14.50 9.04
C ILE A 153 0.57 -13.01 9.35
N ALA A 154 1.06 -12.58 10.52
CA ALA A 154 1.09 -11.16 10.87
C ALA A 154 1.92 -10.35 9.87
N HIS A 155 3.11 -10.83 9.50
CA HIS A 155 3.91 -10.23 8.42
C HIS A 155 3.17 -10.21 7.07
N ALA A 156 2.58 -11.34 6.68
CA ALA A 156 1.86 -11.45 5.41
C ALA A 156 0.66 -10.50 5.30
N LEU A 157 0.03 -10.17 6.43
CA LEU A 157 -1.09 -9.24 6.53
C LEU A 157 -0.68 -7.80 6.82
N GLY A 158 0.61 -7.51 6.96
CA GLY A 158 1.11 -6.19 7.37
C GLY A 158 0.65 -5.77 8.76
N ARG A 159 0.38 -6.73 9.66
CA ARG A 159 -0.11 -6.46 11.02
C ARG A 159 1.05 -6.20 11.99
N PRO A 160 0.98 -5.15 12.82
CA PRO A 160 1.96 -4.93 13.89
C PRO A 160 2.00 -6.12 14.87
N HIS A 161 3.19 -6.56 15.26
CA HIS A 161 3.40 -7.64 16.23
C HIS A 161 4.82 -7.56 16.84
N HIS A 162 5.07 -8.30 17.93
CA HIS A 162 6.36 -8.33 18.62
C HIS A 162 7.24 -9.48 18.10
N HIS A 163 8.55 -9.27 18.07
CA HIS A 163 9.54 -10.33 17.87
C HIS A 163 10.01 -10.79 19.25
N ASP A 164 9.78 -12.05 19.60
CA ASP A 164 10.40 -12.64 20.77
C ASP A 164 11.87 -12.89 20.43
N SER A 165 12.77 -12.06 20.96
CA SER A 165 14.21 -12.28 20.83
C SER A 165 14.61 -13.46 21.71
N GLU A 166 14.91 -14.61 21.09
CA GLU A 166 15.73 -15.66 21.71
C GLU A 166 17.18 -15.18 21.81
N ASP A 167 17.42 -14.13 22.59
CA ASP A 167 18.73 -13.79 23.11
C ASP A 167 18.49 -13.15 24.48
N GLY A 168 18.86 -13.90 25.52
CA GLY A 168 18.84 -13.41 26.88
C GLY A 168 19.81 -12.25 27.03
N ASP A 169 19.29 -11.04 27.06
CA ASP A 169 19.55 -10.02 28.08
C ASP A 169 18.70 -8.80 27.72
N GLY A 170 17.94 -8.33 28.71
CA GLY A 170 16.94 -7.28 28.52
C GLY A 170 17.58 -5.96 28.10
N ASP A 171 17.32 -5.55 26.86
CA ASP A 171 17.07 -4.17 26.51
C ASP A 171 16.07 -4.15 25.35
N GLY A 172 14.87 -3.65 25.62
CA GLY A 172 13.79 -3.61 24.64
C GLY A 172 14.13 -2.64 23.51
N HIS A 173 14.51 -3.17 22.35
CA HIS A 173 14.60 -2.36 21.14
C HIS A 173 13.21 -2.19 20.52
N GLU A 174 12.52 -1.11 20.90
CA GLU A 174 11.43 -0.54 20.09
C GLU A 174 12.00 -0.12 18.73
N HIS A 175 11.59 -0.79 17.66
CA HIS A 175 11.75 -0.25 16.32
C HIS A 175 10.70 0.83 16.08
N SER A 176 10.94 2.03 16.62
CA SER A 176 10.35 3.23 16.04
C SER A 176 11.06 3.48 14.69
N HIS A 177 10.32 3.41 13.58
CA HIS A 177 10.79 3.99 12.33
C HIS A 177 10.71 5.51 12.45
N GLY A 178 11.72 6.10 13.09
CA GLY A 178 11.97 7.53 13.02
C GLY A 178 12.45 7.90 11.62
N HIS A 179 11.59 8.53 10.83
CA HIS A 179 12.02 9.18 9.59
C HIS A 179 12.98 10.32 9.95
N VAL A 180 14.25 10.21 9.56
CA VAL A 180 15.17 11.35 9.56
C VAL A 180 14.85 12.19 8.33
N HIS A 181 14.08 13.26 8.50
CA HIS A 181 13.92 14.27 7.47
C HIS A 181 15.24 15.06 7.35
N ARG A 182 15.98 14.86 6.26
CA ARG A 182 17.00 15.81 5.81
C ARG A 182 16.28 16.90 5.01
N HIS A 183 16.32 18.13 5.53
CA HIS A 183 15.87 19.30 4.81
C HIS A 183 17.05 19.89 4.01
N ASN A 184 16.92 19.94 2.69
CA ASN A 184 17.73 20.84 1.86
C ASN A 184 16.95 22.15 1.73
N HIS A 185 17.60 23.26 2.04
CA HIS A 185 17.09 24.60 1.79
C HIS A 185 17.85 25.19 0.61
N ASP A 186 17.15 25.46 -0.49
CA ASP A 186 17.62 26.38 -1.52
C ASP A 186 17.10 27.78 -1.18
N HIS A 187 18.00 28.75 -1.20
CA HIS A 187 17.69 30.16 -1.01
C HIS A 187 18.00 30.90 -2.30
N ASP A 188 16.97 31.46 -2.93
CA ASP A 188 17.11 32.43 -4.01
C ASP A 188 17.05 33.83 -3.42
N HIS A 189 18.07 34.64 -3.73
CA HIS A 189 18.12 36.05 -3.33
C HIS A 189 18.08 36.93 -4.58
N ASP A 190 16.98 37.65 -4.75
CA ASP A 190 16.88 38.73 -5.72
C ASP A 190 17.21 40.06 -5.02
N HIS A 191 18.20 40.78 -5.55
CA HIS A 191 18.63 42.07 -5.03
C HIS A 191 18.39 43.13 -6.09
N ASN A 192 17.43 44.03 -5.81
CA ASN A 192 17.24 45.25 -6.56
C ASN A 192 17.53 46.44 -5.63
N HIS A 193 18.48 47.29 -6.02
CA HIS A 193 18.81 48.52 -5.30
C HIS A 193 18.70 49.70 -6.25
N ASP A 194 17.96 50.71 -5.81
CA ASP A 194 17.97 52.03 -6.44
C ASP A 194 18.11 53.14 -5.38
N HIS A 195 18.76 54.21 -5.82
CA HIS A 195 18.77 55.59 -5.31
C HIS A 195 19.87 56.17 -4.39
N ASP A 196 19.93 57.50 -4.58
CA ASP A 196 20.98 58.53 -4.49
C ASP A 196 21.41 59.01 -3.08
N HIS A 197 22.55 59.71 -3.10
CA HIS A 197 23.29 60.33 -2.00
C HIS A 197 22.52 61.40 -1.18
N ASP A 198 22.70 61.47 0.15
CA ASP A 198 23.81 62.12 0.87
C ASP A 198 23.43 62.35 2.35
N HIS A 199 24.16 61.74 3.28
CA HIS A 199 24.84 62.36 4.43
C HIS A 199 25.20 61.32 5.50
N ASN A 200 26.47 61.36 5.90
CA ASN A 200 27.15 60.53 6.89
C ASN A 200 26.35 60.34 8.19
N HIS A 201 26.02 59.08 8.49
CA HIS A 201 26.01 58.56 9.86
C HIS A 201 26.34 57.06 9.82
N ASP A 202 27.36 56.65 10.57
CA ASP A 202 27.61 55.24 10.89
C ASP A 202 26.41 54.71 11.67
N HIS A 203 25.72 53.73 11.10
CA HIS A 203 24.68 52.97 11.78
C HIS A 203 25.05 51.49 11.74
N ASP A 204 25.47 50.96 12.89
CA ASP A 204 25.42 49.52 13.18
C ASP A 204 23.94 49.11 13.21
N HIS A 205 23.57 48.19 12.33
CA HIS A 205 22.26 47.56 12.33
C HIS A 205 22.35 46.20 13.01
N ASP A 206 21.74 46.10 14.19
CA ASP A 206 21.47 44.83 14.84
C ASP A 206 20.12 44.32 14.34
N HIS A 207 20.10 43.14 13.74
CA HIS A 207 18.88 42.53 13.22
C HIS A 207 18.24 41.63 14.27
N ASP A 208 17.10 42.06 14.81
CA ASP A 208 16.27 41.21 15.66
C ASP A 208 15.36 40.35 14.77
N HIS A 209 15.58 39.04 14.79
CA HIS A 209 14.78 38.07 14.05
C HIS A 209 13.66 37.54 14.93
N ASN A 210 12.43 37.99 14.67
CA ASN A 210 11.26 37.42 15.31
C ASN A 210 10.68 36.28 14.45
N HIS A 211 10.70 35.05 14.97
CA HIS A 211 10.14 33.88 14.30
C HIS A 211 8.73 33.59 14.84
N SER A 212 7.71 33.65 13.97
CA SER A 212 6.38 33.10 14.28
C SER A 212 6.27 31.67 13.78
N HIS A 213 6.12 30.71 14.69
CA HIS A 213 5.73 29.34 14.35
C HIS A 213 4.21 29.18 14.48
N SER A 214 3.60 28.53 13.49
CA SER A 214 2.24 28.00 13.61
C SER A 214 2.31 26.48 13.69
N HIS A 215 1.71 25.91 14.74
CA HIS A 215 1.53 24.47 14.90
C HIS A 215 0.04 24.15 14.79
N SER A 216 -0.28 23.09 14.05
CA SER A 216 -1.60 22.45 14.12
C SER A 216 -1.45 21.13 14.86
N HIS A 217 -2.26 20.92 15.91
CA HIS A 217 -2.34 19.66 16.64
C HIS A 217 -3.72 19.05 16.42
N SER A 218 -3.77 17.77 16.06
CA SER A 218 -4.97 16.95 16.14
C SER A 218 -4.83 16.00 17.32
N HIS A 219 -5.80 16.02 18.24
CA HIS A 219 -5.89 15.07 19.35
C HIS A 219 -7.05 14.11 19.10
N SER A 220 -6.81 12.80 19.24
CA SER A 220 -7.89 11.80 19.39
C SER A 220 -7.91 11.33 20.85
N HIS A 221 -9.09 11.34 21.47
CA HIS A 221 -9.32 10.82 22.83
C HIS A 221 -10.07 9.48 22.71
N PRO A 222 -9.58 8.38 23.30
CA PRO A 222 -10.37 7.17 23.47
C PRO A 222 -11.36 7.34 24.65
N HIS A 223 -12.65 7.13 24.40
CA HIS A 223 -13.66 7.01 25.46
C HIS A 223 -13.75 5.56 25.94
N ASN A 224 -13.40 5.30 27.20
CA ASN A 224 -13.71 4.04 27.86
C ASN A 224 -15.10 4.12 28.52
N HIS A 225 -16.03 3.27 28.08
CA HIS A 225 -17.31 3.04 28.77
C HIS A 225 -17.16 1.90 29.78
N TYR A 226 -17.26 2.23 31.08
CA TYR A 226 -17.50 1.24 32.13
C TYR A 226 -18.99 0.88 32.17
N ARG A 227 -19.34 -0.39 31.98
CA ARG A 227 -20.64 -0.95 32.34
C ARG A 227 -20.55 -1.61 33.72
N PHE A 228 -21.26 -1.03 34.68
CA PHE A 228 -21.59 -1.69 35.94
C PHE A 228 -22.71 -2.71 35.70
N HIS A 229 -22.48 -3.97 36.05
CA HIS A 229 -23.56 -4.94 36.25
C HIS A 229 -23.79 -5.11 37.75
N SER A 230 -24.96 -4.66 38.21
CA SER A 230 -25.48 -4.94 39.55
C SER A 230 -25.97 -6.37 39.60
N GLU A 231 -25.49 -7.12 40.59
CA GLU A 231 -26.03 -8.41 41.01
C GLU A 231 -27.49 -8.27 41.42
N HIS A 232 -28.33 -9.23 41.02
CA HIS A 232 -29.59 -9.53 41.67
C HIS A 232 -29.58 -11.02 42.01
N ASN A 233 -29.72 -11.26 43.32
CA ASN A 233 -30.03 -12.55 43.92
C ASN A 233 -31.39 -13.05 43.42
N ASP A 234 -31.45 -14.35 43.11
CA ASP A 234 -32.46 -15.28 43.63
C ASP A 234 -31.87 -16.71 43.62
#